data_AF-A0A512CYV7-F1
#
_entry.id   AF-A0A512CYV7-F1
#
_cell.length_a   1.000
_cell.length_b   1.000
_cell.length_c   1.000
_cell.angle_alpha   90.00
_cell.angle_beta   90.00
_cell.angle_gamma   90.00
#
_symmetry.space_group_name_H-M   'P 1'
#
loop_
_entity.id
_entity.type
_entity.pdbx_description
1 polymer ?
#
loop_
_entity_poly.entity_id
_entity_poly.type
_entity_poly.pdbx_seq_one_letter_code
_entity_poly.pdbx_strand_id
1 'polypeptide(L)' 'MITQFLAASQPVPAGPVVQWGWLTITVANLVVILLMIVVFMLALVLPFPSSREDEDR' A
#
# COMPACT_ATOMS: atom_id res chain seq x y z
N MET A 1 12.48 10.49 -35.59
CA MET A 1 11.99 9.47 -34.63
C MET A 1 12.09 9.90 -33.16
N ILE A 2 13.05 10.75 -32.77
CA ILE A 2 13.18 11.28 -31.39
C ILE A 2 11.95 12.13 -30.97
N THR A 3 11.36 12.90 -31.89
CA THR A 3 10.20 13.76 -31.62
C THR A 3 8.95 13.00 -31.16
N GLN A 4 8.80 11.73 -31.55
CA GLN A 4 7.66 10.89 -31.13
C GLN A 4 7.77 10.45 -29.67
N PHE A 5 9.00 10.27 -29.15
CA PHE A 5 9.24 9.86 -27.78
C PHE A 5 8.91 10.98 -26.78
N LEU A 6 9.21 12.23 -27.13
CA LEU A 6 8.85 13.41 -26.33
C LEU A 6 7.33 13.67 -26.32
N ALA A 7 6.63 13.35 -27.40
CA ALA A 7 5.17 13.45 -27.44
C ALA A 7 4.50 12.39 -26.54
N ALA A 8 5.09 11.20 -26.41
CA ALA A 8 4.59 10.13 -25.55
C ALA A 8 4.89 10.32 -24.06
N SER A 9 5.90 11.12 -23.70
CA SER A 9 6.18 11.51 -22.32
C SER A 9 5.25 12.64 -21.86
N GLN A 10 3.94 12.38 -21.90
CA GLN A 10 2.99 13.25 -21.22
C GLN A 10 3.22 13.15 -19.71
N PRO A 11 3.29 14.27 -18.97
CA PRO A 11 3.36 14.21 -17.52
C PRO A 11 2.11 13.46 -17.03
N VAL A 12 2.30 12.26 -16.48
CA VAL A 12 1.20 11.54 -15.83
C VAL A 12 0.76 12.42 -14.67
N PRO A 13 -0.52 12.84 -14.62
CA PRO A 13 -0.99 13.69 -13.54
C PRO A 13 -0.73 12.97 -12.22
N ALA A 14 0.01 13.64 -11.33
CA ALA A 14 0.23 13.14 -9.99
C ALA A 14 -1.14 12.90 -9.36
N GLY A 15 -1.42 11.64 -8.99
CA GLY A 15 -2.68 11.28 -8.34
C GLY A 15 -2.90 12.06 -7.04
N PRO A 16 -4.09 11.95 -6.41
CA PRO A 16 -4.43 12.71 -5.22
C PRO A 16 -3.31 12.68 -4.17
N VAL A 17 -2.91 13.85 -3.70
CA VAL A 17 -1.77 14.02 -2.79
C VAL A 17 -2.28 14.41 -1.41
N VAL A 18 -1.65 13.83 -0.40
CA VAL A 18 -1.92 14.06 1.01
C VAL A 18 -0.74 14.86 1.58
N GLN A 19 -1.00 16.10 2.01
CA GLN A 19 0.02 17.06 2.49
C GLN A 19 -0.15 17.32 3.99
N TRP A 20 0.82 16.85 4.78
CA TRP A 20 0.83 16.97 6.25
C TRP A 20 1.99 17.87 6.67
N GLY A 21 1.95 19.13 6.24
CA GLY A 21 3.00 20.13 6.47
C GLY A 21 4.28 19.84 5.68
N TRP A 22 5.16 19.02 6.23
CA TRP A 22 6.49 18.69 5.69
C TRP A 22 6.53 17.36 4.92
N LEU A 23 5.49 16.54 5.05
CA LEU A 23 5.37 15.26 4.36
C LEU A 23 4.30 15.36 3.26
N THR A 24 4.72 15.14 2.02
CA THR A 24 3.86 15.13 0.83
C THR A 24 3.90 13.73 0.23
N ILE A 25 2.81 12.98 0.35
CA ILE A 25 2.73 11.60 -0.14
C ILE A 25 1.46 11.42 -0.97
N THR A 26 1.54 10.66 -2.06
CA THR A 26 0.34 10.32 -2.84
C THR A 26 -0.56 9.38 -2.03
N VAL A 27 -1.88 9.47 -2.24
CA VAL A 27 -2.85 8.53 -1.64
C VAL A 27 -2.47 7.09 -1.97
N ALA A 28 -1.99 6.83 -3.19
CA ALA A 28 -1.55 5.51 -3.61
C ALA A 28 -0.44 4.95 -2.71
N ASN A 29 0.60 5.73 -2.43
CA ASN A 29 1.70 5.31 -1.55
C ASN A 29 1.21 5.07 -0.11
N LEU A 30 0.34 5.92 0.40
CA LEU A 30 -0.25 5.76 1.74
C LEU A 30 -1.06 4.46 1.85
N VAL A 31 -1.87 4.14 0.84
CA VAL A 31 -2.63 2.88 0.76
C VAL A 31 -1.70 1.67 0.73
N VAL A 32 -0.62 1.72 -0.05
CA VAL A 32 0.35 0.61 -0.14
C VAL A 32 1.03 0.36 1.21
N ILE A 33 1.44 1.41 1.93
CA ILE A 33 2.04 1.28 3.27
C ILE A 33 1.06 0.61 4.23
N LEU A 34 -0.19 1.09 4.25
CA LEU A 34 -1.24 0.52 5.11
C LEU A 34 -1.47 -0.96 4.78
N LEU A 35 -1.52 -1.30 3.49
CA LEU A 35 -1.67 -2.67 3.02
C LEU A 35 -0.50 -3.55 3.46
N MET A 36 0.75 -3.07 3.36
CA MET A 36 1.93 -3.80 3.86
C MET A 36 1.80 -4.11 5.36
N ILE A 37 1.37 -3.14 6.16
CA ILE A 37 1.16 -3.33 7.60
C ILE A 37 0.06 -4.36 7.86
N VAL A 38 -1.06 -4.29 7.13
CA VAL A 38 -2.17 -5.26 7.25
C VAL A 38 -1.70 -6.66 6.91
N VAL A 39 -0.99 -6.84 5.79
CA VAL A 39 -0.46 -8.14 5.38
C VAL A 39 0.53 -8.67 6.41
N PHE A 40 1.39 -7.81 6.97
CA PHE A 40 2.32 -8.19 8.01
C PHE A 40 1.59 -8.66 9.28
N MET A 41 0.58 -7.94 9.75
CA MET A 41 -0.25 -8.35 10.89
C MET A 41 -1.00 -9.65 10.61
N LEU A 42 -1.52 -9.79 9.39
CA LEU A 42 -2.19 -11.01 8.96
C LEU A 42 -1.22 -12.19 8.98
N ALA A 43 0.03 -11.99 8.55
CA ALA A 43 1.10 -12.98 8.62
C ALA A 43 1.59 -13.26 10.05
N LEU A 44 1.30 -12.40 11.03
CA LEU A 44 1.53 -12.70 12.45
C LEU A 44 0.37 -13.50 13.05
N VAL A 45 -0.88 -13.25 12.64
CA VAL A 45 -2.07 -13.94 13.18
C VAL A 45 -2.30 -15.30 12.50
N LEU A 46 -2.14 -15.39 11.18
CA LEU A 46 -2.29 -16.64 10.41
C LEU A 46 -1.43 -17.83 10.91
N PRO A 47 -0.14 -17.67 11.25
CA PRO A 47 0.70 -18.80 11.66
C PRO A 47 0.37 -19.32 13.06
N PHE A 48 -0.44 -18.60 13.83
CA PHE A 48 -0.96 -19.08 15.11
C PHE A 48 -2.46 -19.27 14.96
N PRO A 49 -2.92 -20.38 14.34
CA PRO A 49 -4.26 -20.84 14.61
C PRO A 49 -4.37 -20.91 16.14
N SER A 50 -5.18 -20.03 16.72
CA SER A 50 -5.57 -20.12 18.11
C SER A 50 -6.10 -21.54 18.26
N SER A 51 -5.30 -22.40 18.89
CA SER A 51 -5.76 -23.66 19.43
C SER A 51 -6.85 -23.27 20.42
N ARG A 52 -8.06 -23.15 19.89
CA ARG A 52 -9.25 -23.48 20.64
C ARG A 52 -9.13 -24.97 20.87
N GLU A 53 -8.29 -25.31 21.85
CA GLU A 53 -8.59 -26.41 22.73
C GLU A 53 -9.94 -26.02 23.34
N ASP A 54 -11.00 -26.37 22.60
CA ASP A 54 -12.30 -26.61 23.17
C ASP A 54 -12.07 -27.80 24.11
N GLU A 55 -11.56 -27.46 25.29
CA GLU A 55 -11.55 -28.23 26.54
C GLU A 55 -13.01 -28.44 26.93
N ASP A 56 -13.72 -29.26 26.15
CA ASP A 56 -15.11 -29.63 26.41
C ASP A 56 -15.41 -30.97 25.69
N ARG A 57 -14.83 -32.06 26.21
CA ARG A 57 -15.52 -33.34 26.54
C ARG A 57 -14.58 -34.49 26.87
#